data_AF-A0A835M934-F1
#
_entry.id   AF-A0A835M934-F1
#
_cell.length_a   1.000
_cell.length_b   1.000
_cell.length_c   1.000
_cell.angle_alpha   90.00
_cell.angle_beta   90.00
_cell.angle_gamma   90.00
#
_symmetry.space_group_name_H-M   'P 1'
#
loop_
_entity.id
_entity.type
_entity.pdbx_description
1 polymer ?
#
loop_
_entity_poly.entity_id
_entity_poly.type
_entity_poly.pdbx_seq_one_letter_code
_entity_poly.pdbx_strand_id
1 'polypeptide(L)'
;MYSEFRSLDAVKKVFDGMSVRDVVAWSSMVPSYVHNGRVYDGLGLFRKIVFQGVEVDLVTLLNVSEACYLLCDRKLAKSVHGFIVRRMIESNESWESSLIVMYGKCNDLDNAEFH
;
A
#
# COMPACT_ATOMS: atom_id res chain seq x y z
N MET A 1 -2.60 -19.22 -7.91
CA MET A 1 -1.21 -18.84 -8.26
C MET A 1 -1.03 -18.53 -9.75
N TYR A 2 -0.85 -19.47 -10.69
CA TYR A 2 -0.63 -19.11 -12.12
C TYR A 2 -1.80 -18.36 -12.79
N SER A 3 -3.03 -18.62 -12.38
CA SER A 3 -4.24 -17.91 -12.86
C SER A 3 -4.30 -16.45 -12.41
N GLU A 4 -3.80 -16.14 -11.21
CA GLU A 4 -3.82 -14.79 -10.65
C GLU A 4 -2.74 -13.90 -11.27
N PHE A 5 -1.55 -14.44 -11.55
CA PHE A 5 -0.51 -13.74 -12.33
C PHE A 5 -0.99 -13.40 -13.75
N ARG A 6 -1.65 -14.33 -14.44
CA ARG A 6 -2.21 -14.10 -15.78
C ARG A 6 -3.32 -13.04 -15.77
N SER A 7 -4.11 -13.01 -14.69
CA SER A 7 -5.11 -11.98 -14.46
C SER A 7 -4.47 -10.62 -14.21
N LEU A 8 -3.42 -10.55 -13.39
CA LEU A 8 -2.72 -9.29 -13.09
C LEU A 8 -2.13 -8.60 -14.32
N ASP A 9 -1.50 -9.33 -15.25
CA ASP A 9 -1.00 -8.74 -16.49
C ASP A 9 -2.13 -8.26 -17.42
N ALA A 10 -3.29 -8.94 -17.40
CA ALA A 10 -4.47 -8.50 -18.12
C ALA A 10 -5.09 -7.24 -17.48
N VAL A 11 -5.22 -7.22 -16.15
CA VAL A 11 -5.67 -6.05 -15.38
C VAL A 11 -4.72 -4.88 -15.58
N LYS A 12 -3.40 -5.13 -15.61
CA LYS A 12 -2.38 -4.11 -15.93
C LYS A 12 -2.57 -3.51 -17.32
N LYS A 13 -2.81 -4.33 -18.34
CA LYS A 13 -3.06 -3.83 -19.70
C LYS A 13 -4.30 -2.96 -19.78
N VAL A 14 -5.38 -3.35 -19.10
CA VAL A 14 -6.61 -2.53 -19.02
C VAL A 14 -6.31 -1.22 -18.29
N PHE A 15 -5.64 -1.29 -17.15
CA PHE A 15 -5.22 -0.14 -16.35
C PHE A 15 -4.30 0.83 -17.11
N ASP A 16 -3.38 0.31 -17.91
CA ASP A 16 -2.48 1.11 -18.74
C ASP A 16 -3.20 1.76 -19.92
N GLY A 17 -4.33 1.20 -20.37
CA GLY A 17 -5.20 1.79 -21.39
C GLY A 17 -6.22 2.82 -20.89
N MET A 18 -6.39 2.99 -19.56
CA MET A 18 -7.31 3.98 -19.00
C MET A 18 -6.72 5.39 -19.13
N SER A 19 -7.43 6.28 -19.85
CA SER A 19 -7.06 7.69 -20.01
C SER A 19 -7.20 8.50 -18.73
N VAL A 20 -8.15 8.12 -17.88
CA VAL A 20 -8.36 8.64 -16.52
C VAL A 20 -8.33 7.45 -15.58
N ARG A 21 -7.40 7.48 -14.61
CA ARG A 21 -7.26 6.42 -13.61
C ARG A 21 -7.86 6.92 -12.31
N ASP A 22 -9.06 6.43 -12.00
CA ASP A 22 -9.75 6.78 -10.77
C ASP A 22 -9.07 6.14 -9.55
N VAL A 23 -9.28 6.76 -8.38
CA VAL A 23 -8.79 6.29 -7.07
C VAL A 23 -9.06 4.80 -6.86
N VAL A 24 -10.23 4.32 -7.28
CA VAL A 24 -10.68 2.91 -7.18
C VAL A 24 -9.79 1.96 -7.99
N ALA A 25 -9.31 2.37 -9.16
CA ALA A 25 -8.45 1.54 -10.00
C ALA A 25 -7.04 1.41 -9.39
N TRP A 26 -6.53 2.51 -8.81
CA TRP A 26 -5.26 2.52 -8.10
C TRP A 26 -5.29 1.70 -6.81
N SER A 27 -6.36 1.84 -6.03
CA SER A 27 -6.51 1.14 -4.76
C SER A 27 -6.74 -0.36 -4.91
N SER A 28 -7.23 -0.81 -6.08
CA SER A 28 -7.31 -2.23 -6.40
C SER A 28 -5.96 -2.79 -6.87
N MET A 29 -5.18 -1.99 -7.59
CA MET A 29 -3.92 -2.45 -8.21
C MET A 29 -2.81 -2.66 -7.19
N VAL A 30 -2.55 -1.68 -6.31
CA VAL A 30 -1.43 -1.74 -5.37
C VAL A 30 -1.48 -2.98 -4.46
N PRO A 31 -2.60 -3.29 -3.77
CA PRO A 31 -2.75 -4.52 -2.99
C PRO A 31 -2.53 -5.78 -3.82
N SER A 32 -3.06 -5.80 -5.05
CA SER A 32 -2.95 -6.96 -5.94
C SER A 32 -1.50 -7.28 -6.29
N TYR A 33 -0.65 -6.27 -6.53
CA TYR A 33 0.79 -6.49 -6.74
C TYR A 33 1.50 -7.00 -5.48
N VAL A 34 1.19 -6.42 -4.31
CA VAL A 34 1.81 -6.81 -3.04
C VAL A 34 1.46 -8.26 -2.68
N HIS A 35 0.17 -8.63 -2.75
CA HIS A 35 -0.31 -9.98 -2.44
C HIS A 35 0.23 -11.06 -3.41
N ASN A 36 0.57 -10.68 -4.64
CA ASN A 36 1.16 -11.61 -5.62
C ASN A 36 2.70 -11.64 -5.58
N GLY A 37 3.32 -11.11 -4.51
CA GLY A 37 4.78 -11.10 -4.34
C GLY A 37 5.52 -10.14 -5.27
N ARG A 38 4.81 -9.33 -6.08
CA ARG A 38 5.37 -8.29 -6.94
C ARG A 38 5.49 -6.97 -6.19
N VAL A 39 6.13 -7.04 -5.03
CA VAL A 39 6.15 -5.98 -4.02
C VAL A 39 6.72 -4.67 -4.58
N TYR A 40 7.83 -4.73 -5.32
CA TYR A 40 8.45 -3.55 -5.95
C TYR A 40 7.55 -2.87 -6.99
N ASP A 41 6.78 -3.64 -7.77
CA ASP A 41 5.85 -3.08 -8.75
C ASP A 41 4.69 -2.34 -8.05
N GLY A 42 4.17 -2.93 -6.96
CA GLY A 42 3.14 -2.32 -6.12
C GLY A 42 3.62 -1.00 -5.48
N LEU A 43 4.84 -0.98 -4.95
CA LEU A 43 5.46 0.24 -4.41
C LEU A 43 5.75 1.29 -5.48
N GLY A 44 6.15 0.87 -6.68
CA GLY A 44 6.32 1.76 -7.82
C GLY A 44 5.02 2.44 -8.24
N LEU A 45 3.91 1.71 -8.22
CA LEU A 45 2.57 2.25 -8.44
C LEU A 45 2.17 3.21 -7.30
N PHE A 46 2.36 2.82 -6.05
CA PHE A 46 2.10 3.68 -4.88
C PHE A 46 2.81 5.03 -5.00
N ARG A 47 4.10 5.02 -5.33
CA ARG A 47 4.88 6.25 -5.52
C ARG A 47 4.32 7.15 -6.63
N LYS A 48 3.84 6.56 -7.73
CA LYS A 48 3.18 7.32 -8.81
C LYS A 48 1.89 7.98 -8.33
N ILE A 49 1.07 7.26 -7.57
CA ILE A 49 -0.20 7.78 -7.03
C ILE A 49 0.08 8.98 -6.11
N VAL A 50 1.01 8.82 -5.17
CA VAL A 50 1.41 9.89 -4.24
C VAL A 50 1.97 11.11 -5.00
N PHE A 51 2.79 10.90 -6.03
CA PHE A 51 3.33 11.99 -6.85
C PHE A 51 2.27 12.73 -7.67
N GLN A 52 1.20 12.04 -8.07
CA GLN A 52 0.06 12.64 -8.75
C GLN A 52 -0.90 13.37 -7.80
N GLY A 53 -0.63 13.36 -6.49
CA GLY A 53 -1.52 13.94 -5.49
C GLY A 53 -2.85 13.20 -5.36
N VAL A 54 -2.92 11.97 -5.87
CA VAL A 54 -4.15 11.17 -5.84
C VAL A 54 -4.30 10.54 -4.46
N GLU A 55 -5.52 10.61 -3.96
CA GLU A 55 -5.86 10.11 -2.64
C GLU A 55 -5.87 8.57 -2.65
N VAL A 56 -5.10 7.92 -1.77
CA VAL A 56 -5.11 6.46 -1.57
C VAL A 56 -5.97 6.07 -0.38
N ASP A 57 -6.66 4.93 -0.41
CA ASP A 57 -7.43 4.46 0.73
C ASP A 57 -6.55 3.80 1.82
N LEU A 58 -7.13 3.61 3.01
CA LEU A 58 -6.46 2.97 4.15
C LEU A 58 -6.01 1.54 3.82
N VAL A 59 -6.81 0.80 3.04
CA VAL A 59 -6.48 -0.58 2.63
C VAL A 59 -5.18 -0.60 1.83
N THR A 60 -5.01 0.33 0.89
CA THR A 60 -3.81 0.50 0.10
C THR A 60 -2.60 0.82 0.98
N LEU A 61 -2.76 1.71 1.95
CA LEU A 61 -1.70 2.09 2.88
C LEU A 61 -1.24 0.92 3.76
N LEU A 62 -2.18 0.07 4.19
CA LEU A 62 -1.86 -1.16 4.94
C LEU A 62 -1.08 -2.16 4.09
N ASN A 63 -1.49 -2.36 2.83
CA ASN A 63 -0.76 -3.23 1.90
C ASN A 63 0.66 -2.72 1.60
N VAL A 64 0.81 -1.41 1.45
CA VAL A 64 2.14 -0.80 1.27
C VAL A 64 3.00 -0.97 2.52
N SER A 65 2.41 -0.93 3.71
CA SER A 65 3.12 -1.17 4.97
C SER A 65 3.60 -2.62 5.07
N GLU A 66 2.74 -3.58 4.71
CA GLU A 66 3.09 -5.01 4.59
C GLU A 66 4.22 -5.23 3.57
N ALA A 67 4.16 -4.56 2.41
CA ALA A 67 5.22 -4.55 1.42
C ALA A 67 6.57 -4.06 1.98
N CYS A 68 6.59 -2.99 2.78
CA CYS A 68 7.81 -2.49 3.41
C CYS A 68 8.41 -3.51 4.39
N TYR A 69 7.54 -4.19 5.13
CA TYR A 69 7.92 -5.24 6.06
C TYR A 69 8.51 -6.45 5.32
N LEU A 70 7.84 -6.95 4.26
CA LEU A 70 8.31 -8.07 3.44
C LEU A 70 9.68 -7.80 2.79
N LEU A 71 10.00 -6.54 2.52
CA LEU A 71 11.29 -6.12 1.97
C LEU A 71 12.35 -5.82 3.04
N CYS A 72 12.00 -5.90 4.32
CA CYS A 72 12.81 -5.43 5.46
C CYS A 72 13.33 -3.99 5.28
N ASP A 73 12.63 -3.15 4.51
CA ASP A 73 13.04 -1.78 4.21
C ASP A 73 12.48 -0.82 5.27
N ARG A 74 13.23 -0.68 6.36
CA ARG A 74 12.89 0.21 7.47
C ARG A 74 12.79 1.69 7.09
N LYS A 75 13.51 2.13 6.05
CA LYS A 75 13.45 3.53 5.61
C LYS A 75 12.12 3.79 4.92
N LEU A 76 11.72 2.89 4.03
CA LEU A 76 10.44 2.96 3.35
C LEU A 76 9.27 2.85 4.34
N ALA A 77 9.34 1.92 5.30
CA ALA A 77 8.34 1.79 6.35
C ALA A 77 8.13 3.09 7.14
N LYS A 78 9.23 3.77 7.52
CA LYS A 78 9.16 5.08 8.21
C LYS A 78 8.57 6.17 7.32
N SER A 79 8.91 6.22 6.04
CA SER A 79 8.33 7.18 5.09
C SER A 79 6.82 6.96 4.91
N VAL A 80 6.39 5.70 4.79
CA VAL A 80 4.97 5.33 4.67
C VAL A 80 4.22 5.64 5.96
N HIS A 81 4.79 5.31 7.12
CA HIS A 81 4.23 5.67 8.42
C HIS A 81 4.02 7.19 8.54
N GLY A 82 5.04 7.99 8.20
CA GLY A 82 4.93 9.45 8.23
C GLY A 82 3.85 9.99 7.28
N PHE A 83 3.71 9.39 6.10
CA PHE A 83 2.64 9.73 5.15
C PHE A 83 1.25 9.42 5.72
N ILE A 84 1.07 8.24 6.31
CA ILE A 84 -0.19 7.80 6.94
C ILE A 84 -0.55 8.75 8.09
N VAL A 85 0.37 9.01 9.01
CA VAL A 85 0.15 9.88 10.17
C VAL A 85 -0.23 11.29 9.73
N ARG A 86 0.51 11.87 8.77
CA ARG A 86 0.22 13.21 8.28
C ARG A 86 -1.18 13.30 7.68
N ARG A 87 -1.55 12.32 6.88
CA ARG A 87 -2.88 12.26 6.25
C ARG A 87 -4.00 12.13 7.27
N MET A 88 -3.81 11.31 8.31
CA MET A 88 -4.82 11.11 9.37
C MET A 88 -5.03 12.37 10.22
N ILE A 89 -3.97 13.15 10.44
CA ILE A 89 -4.07 14.47 11.08
C ILE A 89 -4.90 15.43 10.21
N GLU A 90 -4.68 15.41 8.89
CA GLU A 90 -5.41 16.26 7.94
C GLU A 90 -6.89 15.85 7.81
N SER A 91 -7.26 14.58 8.02
CA SER A 91 -8.63 14.08 7.92
C SER A 91 -9.44 14.11 9.23
N ASN A 92 -8.84 14.50 10.36
CA ASN A 92 -9.45 14.48 11.70
C ASN A 92 -10.06 13.11 12.07
N GLU A 93 -9.50 12.02 11.52
CA GLU A 93 -9.97 10.65 11.70
C GLU A 93 -9.21 9.98 12.84
N SER A 94 -9.88 9.11 13.62
CA SER A 94 -9.24 8.45 14.78
C SER A 94 -8.09 7.55 14.33
N TRP A 95 -6.90 7.84 14.85
CA TRP A 95 -5.62 7.25 14.46
C TRP A 95 -5.36 5.87 15.07
N GLU A 96 -6.04 5.56 16.17
CA GLU A 96 -5.78 4.37 17.00
C GLU A 96 -6.06 3.08 16.23
N SER A 97 -7.24 2.97 15.61
CA SER A 97 -7.65 1.75 14.90
C SER A 97 -6.76 1.46 13.67
N SER A 98 -6.35 2.49 12.95
CA SER A 98 -5.56 2.34 11.73
C SER A 98 -4.10 1.96 12.01
N LEU A 99 -3.50 2.54 13.06
CA LEU A 99 -2.18 2.14 13.52
C LEU A 99 -2.22 0.73 14.12
N ILE A 100 -3.25 0.38 14.89
CA ILE A 100 -3.44 -0.98 15.41
C ILE A 100 -3.56 -1.99 14.26
N VAL A 101 -4.29 -1.69 13.19
CA VAL A 101 -4.39 -2.58 12.02
C VAL A 101 -3.06 -2.65 11.26
N MET A 102 -2.33 -1.54 11.13
CA MET A 102 -1.01 -1.52 10.49
C MET A 102 0.00 -2.38 11.27
N TYR A 103 0.16 -2.13 12.57
CA TYR A 103 1.06 -2.89 13.43
C TYR A 103 0.56 -4.32 13.68
N GLY A 104 -0.75 -4.53 13.76
CA GLY A 104 -1.38 -5.85 13.91
C GLY A 104 -1.19 -6.75 12.69
N LYS A 105 -1.21 -6.20 11.48
CA LYS A 105 -0.80 -6.92 10.26
C LYS A 105 0.71 -7.09 10.13
N CYS A 106 1.49 -6.21 10.77
CA CYS A 106 2.94 -6.34 10.93
C CYS A 106 3.33 -7.37 12.02
N ASN A 107 2.35 -7.91 12.75
CA ASN A 107 2.56 -8.70 13.97
C ASN A 107 2.90 -10.17 13.72
N ASP A 108 3.55 -10.46 12.58
CA ASP A 108 4.39 -11.64 12.48
C ASP A 108 5.85 -11.17 12.49
N LEU A 109 6.56 -11.50 13.58
CA LEU A 109 8.02 -11.47 13.78
C LEU A 109 8.68 -10.15 14.28
N ASP A 110 8.79 -10.06 15.62
CA ASP A 110 9.99 -9.62 16.37
C ASP A 110 10.28 -8.13 16.69
N ASN A 111 9.35 -7.18 16.56
CA ASN A 111 9.65 -5.80 17.04
C ASN A 111 8.46 -5.01 17.60
N ALA A 112 7.48 -5.69 18.20
CA ALA A 112 6.49 -5.05 19.05
C ALA A 112 7.04 -4.77 20.47
N GLU A 113 8.24 -4.20 20.57
CA GLU A 113 8.74 -3.56 21.79
C GLU A 113 9.20 -2.15 21.43
N PHE A 114 8.30 -1.18 21.64
CA PHE A 114 8.70 0.18 21.95
C PHE A 114 7.98 0.59 23.25
N HIS A 115 8.79 0.64 24.31
CA HIS A 115 8.54 1.39 25.55
C HIS A 115 8.24 2.86 25.29
#